data_AF-A0A3D1TCA7-F1
#
_entry.id   AF-A0A3D1TCA7-F1
#
_cell.length_a   1.000
_cell.length_b   1.000
_cell.length_c   1.000
_cell.angle_alpha   90.00
_cell.angle_beta   90.00
_cell.angle_gamma   90.00
#
_symmetry.space_group_name_H-M   'P 1'
#
loop_
_entity.id
_entity.type
_entity.pdbx_description
1 polymer ?
#
loop_
_entity_poly.entity_id
_entity_poly.type
_entity_poly.pdbx_seq_one_letter_code
_entity_poly.pdbx_strand_id
1 'polypeptide(L)'
;HQAIEAKERLEVTDPSETLARLSFQRYFRLYRRLSGMTGTAWEARGEFWYLYGLPVMPVPTHRPCIRQQYSDVVFGGAAEKWAGIVASVEQVHRGGRPVLVGTRSIEASEMVSEMLKARG
;
A
#
# COMPACT_ATOMS: atom_id res chain seq x y z
N HIS A 1 29.18 23.87 -0.03
CA HIS A 1 28.38 24.18 -1.23
C HIS A 1 27.83 25.59 -1.12
N GLN A 2 27.20 25.94 0.01
CA GLN A 2 26.70 27.26 0.38
C GLN A 2 27.74 28.38 0.27
N ALA A 3 29.00 28.11 0.67
CA ALA A 3 30.10 29.09 0.50
C ALA A 3 30.40 29.41 -0.98
N ILE A 4 30.12 28.48 -1.90
CA ILE A 4 30.27 28.67 -3.35
C ILE A 4 29.05 29.42 -3.90
N GLU A 5 27.83 29.09 -3.46
CA GLU A 5 26.60 29.84 -3.81
C GLU A 5 26.74 31.33 -3.43
N ALA A 6 27.20 31.60 -2.20
CA ALA A 6 27.48 32.95 -1.73
C ALA A 6 28.58 33.65 -2.56
N LYS A 7 29.62 32.91 -2.96
CA LYS A 7 30.69 33.43 -3.82
C LYS A 7 30.20 33.78 -5.22
N GLU A 8 29.34 32.96 -5.80
CA GLU A 8 28.77 33.13 -7.15
C GLU A 8 27.50 34.01 -7.16
N ARG A 9 27.16 34.62 -6.02
CA ARG A 9 25.98 35.50 -5.82
C ARG A 9 24.65 34.84 -6.17
N LEU A 10 24.56 33.53 -5.95
CA LEU A 10 23.32 32.78 -6.04
C LEU A 10 22.56 32.91 -4.71
N GLU A 11 21.24 32.70 -4.75
CA GLU A 11 20.42 32.59 -3.55
C GLU A 11 20.93 31.41 -2.71
N VAL A 12 21.27 31.67 -1.45
CA VAL A 12 21.84 30.66 -0.55
C VAL A 12 20.72 29.76 -0.06
N THR A 13 20.86 28.46 -0.25
CA THR A 13 19.85 27.50 0.20
C THR A 13 19.82 27.45 1.73
N ASP A 14 18.63 27.53 2.32
CA ASP A 14 18.42 27.49 3.78
C ASP A 14 18.89 26.13 4.34
N PRO A 15 19.78 26.08 5.34
CA PRO A 15 20.25 24.83 5.91
C PRO A 15 19.12 24.11 6.67
N SER A 16 18.42 23.20 6.00
CA SER A 16 17.65 22.16 6.69
C SER A 16 18.62 21.16 7.29
N GLU A 17 18.90 21.28 8.58
CA GLU A 17 19.72 20.32 9.32
C GLU A 17 18.83 19.30 10.04
N THR A 18 19.05 18.02 9.74
CA THR A 18 18.38 16.93 10.47
C THR A 18 19.05 16.75 11.83
N LEU A 19 18.42 17.24 12.90
CA LEU A 19 18.95 17.14 14.27
C LEU A 19 18.97 15.69 14.81
N ALA A 20 17.99 14.87 14.43
CA ALA A 20 17.91 13.47 14.85
C ALA A 20 17.19 12.61 13.80
N ARG A 21 17.62 11.34 13.69
CA ARG A 21 17.01 10.37 12.79
C ARG A 21 17.05 8.98 13.39
N LEU A 22 15.92 8.27 13.33
CA LEU A 22 15.82 6.87 13.72
C LEU A 22 14.92 6.12 12.73
N SER A 23 15.33 4.93 12.31
CA SER A 23 14.45 4.06 11.53
C SER A 23 13.43 3.40 12.44
N PHE A 24 12.26 3.04 11.91
CA PHE A 24 11.26 2.26 12.64
C PHE A 24 11.85 0.97 13.21
N GLN A 25 12.70 0.28 12.44
CA GLN A 25 13.41 -0.91 12.90
C GLN A 25 14.19 -0.66 14.19
N ARG A 26 15.00 0.41 14.25
CA ARG A 26 15.76 0.74 15.45
C ARG A 26 14.86 1.22 16.58
N TYR A 27 13.84 2.02 16.27
CA TYR A 27 12.88 2.53 17.25
C TYR A 27 12.16 1.40 17.99
N PHE A 28 11.60 0.42 17.26
CA PHE A 28 10.85 -0.68 17.88
C PHE A 28 11.74 -1.63 18.70
N ARG A 29 13.03 -1.72 18.39
CA ARG A 29 13.99 -2.51 19.18
C ARG A 29 14.33 -1.89 20.54
N LEU A 30 13.98 -0.63 20.78
CA LEU A 30 14.17 0.03 22.08
C LEU A 30 13.14 -0.43 23.12
N TYR A 31 12.02 -1.03 22.69
CA TYR A 31 10.99 -1.49 23.61
C TYR A 31 11.46 -2.73 24.37
N ARG A 32 11.30 -2.72 25.70
CA ARG A 32 11.58 -3.89 26.56
C ARG A 32 10.72 -5.10 26.20
N ARG A 33 9.51 -4.88 25.69
CA ARG A 33 8.58 -5.90 25.21
C ARG A 33 7.97 -5.43 23.90
N LEU A 34 8.05 -6.28 22.88
CA LEU A 34 7.49 -6.02 21.56
C LEU A 34 6.56 -7.15 21.16
N SER A 35 5.41 -6.82 20.59
CA SER A 35 4.41 -7.77 20.09
C SER A 35 3.61 -7.10 18.97
N GLY A 36 2.91 -7.90 18.15
CA GLY A 36 2.11 -7.38 17.06
C GLY A 36 1.12 -8.41 16.52
N MET A 37 0.15 -7.94 15.75
CA MET A 37 -0.87 -8.75 15.08
C MET A 37 -1.03 -8.29 13.64
N THR A 38 -1.18 -9.24 12.72
CA THR A 38 -1.46 -8.98 11.30
C THR A 38 -2.01 -10.25 10.64
N GLY A 39 -2.75 -10.09 9.54
CA GLY A 39 -3.29 -11.20 8.77
C GLY A 39 -2.28 -11.87 7.82
N THR A 40 -1.10 -11.28 7.59
CA THR A 40 -0.21 -11.66 6.47
C THR A 40 1.29 -11.70 6.83
N ALA A 41 1.64 -12.01 8.08
CA ALA A 41 3.06 -12.09 8.50
C ALA A 41 3.73 -13.43 8.21
N TRP A 42 2.98 -14.45 7.78
CA TRP A 42 3.49 -15.82 7.71
C TRP A 42 4.64 -15.97 6.72
N GLU A 43 4.52 -15.33 5.56
CA GLU A 43 5.52 -15.31 4.50
C GLU A 43 6.75 -14.50 4.92
N ALA A 44 6.56 -13.43 5.69
CA ALA A 44 7.61 -12.54 6.20
C ALA A 44 8.21 -12.98 7.55
N ARG A 45 7.87 -14.18 8.05
CA ARG A 45 8.28 -14.64 9.40
C ARG A 45 9.80 -14.65 9.63
N GLY A 46 10.58 -14.94 8.58
CA GLY A 46 12.04 -14.93 8.66
C GLY A 46 12.59 -13.53 8.91
N GLU A 47 12.00 -12.52 8.28
CA GLU A 47 12.38 -11.11 8.46
C GLU A 47 11.98 -10.62 9.85
N PHE A 48 10.78 -10.95 10.35
CA PHE A 48 10.36 -10.62 11.71
C PHE A 48 11.29 -11.20 12.77
N TRP A 49 11.71 -12.45 12.59
CA TRP A 49 12.67 -13.08 13.48
C TRP A 49 14.04 -12.40 13.40
N TYR A 50 14.56 -12.18 12.19
CA TYR A 50 15.89 -11.59 11.98
C TYR A 50 15.99 -10.15 12.50
N LEU A 51 14.98 -9.31 12.23
CA LEU A 51 15.02 -7.88 12.59
C LEU A 51 14.61 -7.63 14.04
N TYR A 52 13.64 -8.38 14.57
CA TYR A 52 12.98 -8.06 15.84
C TYR A 52 12.99 -9.20 16.87
N GLY A 53 13.47 -10.40 16.52
CA GLY A 53 13.37 -11.58 17.38
C GLY A 53 11.91 -12.00 17.65
N LEU A 54 10.98 -11.64 16.75
CA LEU A 54 9.57 -11.92 16.91
C LEU A 54 9.18 -13.20 16.17
N PRO A 55 8.71 -14.24 16.88
CA PRO A 55 8.11 -15.39 16.22
C PRO A 55 6.74 -15.01 15.65
N VAL A 56 6.40 -15.56 14.49
CA VAL A 56 5.08 -15.42 13.87
C VAL A 56 4.33 -16.74 14.04
N MET A 57 3.13 -16.66 14.64
CA MET A 57 2.26 -17.80 14.87
C MET A 57 0.92 -17.61 14.15
N PRO A 58 0.50 -18.56 13.29
CA PRO A 58 -0.81 -18.49 12.65
C PRO A 58 -1.88 -18.85 13.68
N VAL A 59 -2.87 -17.97 13.82
CA VAL A 59 -4.05 -18.23 14.66
C VAL A 59 -5.17 -18.72 13.74
N PRO A 60 -5.81 -19.87 14.04
CA PRO A 60 -6.90 -20.39 13.21
C PRO A 60 -8.08 -19.43 13.17
N THR A 61 -8.79 -19.40 12.05
CA THR A 61 -9.99 -18.57 11.90
C THR A 61 -11.15 -19.17 12.68
N HIS A 62 -12.04 -18.31 13.20
CA HIS A 62 -13.23 -18.76 13.93
C HIS A 62 -14.18 -19.61 13.07
N ARG A 63 -14.21 -19.36 11.75
CA ARG A 63 -14.99 -20.14 10.77
C ARG A 63 -14.13 -20.46 9.55
N PRO A 64 -14.41 -21.55 8.81
CA PRO A 64 -13.76 -21.83 7.53
C PRO A 64 -13.94 -20.67 6.55
N CYS A 65 -12.87 -20.30 5.85
CA CYS A 65 -12.93 -19.28 4.81
C CYS A 65 -13.55 -19.86 3.54
N ILE A 66 -14.72 -19.37 3.14
CA ILE A 66 -15.42 -19.79 1.92
C ILE A 66 -15.26 -18.78 0.75
N ARG A 67 -14.39 -17.78 0.92
CA ARG A 67 -14.17 -16.74 -0.09
C ARG A 67 -13.49 -17.35 -1.32
N GLN A 68 -14.12 -17.21 -2.48
CA GLN A 68 -13.53 -17.60 -3.75
C GLN A 68 -12.49 -16.56 -4.18
N GLN A 69 -11.28 -17.03 -4.51
CA GLN A 69 -10.23 -16.22 -5.11
C GLN A 69 -10.14 -16.58 -6.59
N TYR A 70 -10.44 -15.62 -7.46
CA TYR A 70 -10.32 -15.79 -8.91
C TYR A 70 -8.90 -15.44 -9.34
N SER A 71 -8.44 -16.06 -10.43
CA SER A 71 -7.14 -15.77 -11.05
C SER A 71 -7.07 -14.33 -11.57
N ASP A 72 -5.85 -13.82 -11.69
CA ASP A 72 -5.60 -12.50 -12.26
C ASP A 72 -6.05 -12.42 -13.73
N VAL A 73 -6.62 -11.26 -14.10
CA VAL A 73 -6.94 -10.91 -15.49
C VAL A 73 -5.94 -9.86 -15.97
N VAL A 74 -5.20 -10.18 -17.03
CA VAL A 74 -4.13 -9.33 -17.58
C VAL A 74 -4.61 -8.70 -18.90
N PHE A 75 -4.32 -7.41 -19.08
CA PHE A 75 -4.69 -6.63 -20.26
C PHE A 75 -3.42 -6.11 -20.96
N GLY A 76 -3.50 -5.91 -22.27
CA GLY A 76 -2.37 -5.40 -23.06
C GLY A 76 -2.13 -3.91 -22.82
N GLY A 77 -3.21 -3.14 -22.63
CA GLY A 77 -3.14 -1.70 -22.36
C GLY A 77 -3.83 -1.25 -21.07
N ALA A 78 -3.42 -0.07 -20.58
CA ALA A 78 -4.08 0.55 -19.43
C ALA A 78 -5.54 0.91 -19.73
N ALA A 79 -5.83 1.44 -20.92
CA ALA A 79 -7.20 1.77 -21.34
C ALA A 79 -8.12 0.54 -21.36
N GLU A 80 -7.65 -0.58 -21.91
CA GLU A 80 -8.37 -1.85 -21.93
C GLU A 80 -8.63 -2.37 -20.51
N LYS A 81 -7.60 -2.29 -19.64
CA LYS A 81 -7.73 -2.66 -18.23
C LYS A 81 -8.82 -1.85 -17.53
N TRP A 82 -8.83 -0.52 -17.69
CA TRP A 82 -9.82 0.34 -17.03
C TRP A 82 -11.23 0.10 -17.56
N ALA A 83 -11.39 -0.03 -18.89
CA ALA A 83 -12.67 -0.38 -19.49
C ALA A 83 -13.19 -1.74 -18.99
N GLY A 84 -12.31 -2.74 -18.88
CA GLY A 84 -12.64 -4.07 -18.36
C GLY A 84 -13.02 -4.07 -16.88
N ILE A 85 -12.30 -3.30 -16.04
CA ILE A 85 -12.64 -3.13 -14.62
C ILE A 85 -14.04 -2.52 -14.48
N VAL A 86 -14.32 -1.43 -15.20
CA VAL A 86 -15.63 -0.74 -15.11
C VAL A 86 -16.76 -1.66 -15.56
N ALA A 87 -16.60 -2.37 -16.68
CA ALA A 87 -17.60 -3.33 -17.16
C ALA A 87 -17.88 -4.46 -16.14
N SER A 88 -16.84 -4.96 -15.49
CA SER A 88 -16.97 -5.98 -14.43
C SER A 88 -17.73 -5.44 -13.21
N VAL A 89 -17.40 -4.22 -12.78
CA VAL A 89 -18.09 -3.55 -11.67
C VAL A 89 -19.58 -3.38 -12.00
N GLU A 90 -19.93 -2.87 -13.18
CA GLU A 90 -21.31 -2.71 -13.61
C GLU A 90 -22.08 -4.03 -13.63
N GLN A 91 -21.47 -5.10 -14.18
CA GLN A 91 -22.09 -6.41 -14.24
C GLN A 91 -22.39 -6.96 -12.84
N VAL A 92 -21.43 -6.86 -11.91
CA VAL A 92 -21.58 -7.34 -10.54
C VAL A 92 -22.58 -6.48 -9.76
N HIS A 93 -22.49 -5.15 -9.92
CA HIS A 93 -23.34 -4.20 -9.22
C HIS A 93 -24.80 -4.29 -9.66
N ARG A 94 -25.08 -4.51 -10.95
CA ARG A 94 -26.43 -4.76 -11.47
C ARG A 94 -27.10 -5.97 -10.82
N GLY A 95 -26.32 -6.95 -10.37
CA GLY A 95 -26.79 -8.08 -9.57
C GLY A 95 -27.02 -7.78 -8.08
N GLY A 96 -26.89 -6.52 -7.65
CA GLY A 96 -27.09 -6.08 -6.26
C GLY A 96 -25.93 -6.38 -5.31
N ARG A 97 -24.80 -6.89 -5.82
CA ARG A 97 -23.64 -7.24 -4.98
C ARG A 97 -22.79 -5.99 -4.69
N PRO A 98 -22.39 -5.75 -3.42
CA PRO A 98 -21.46 -4.69 -3.09
C PRO A 98 -20.07 -4.99 -3.67
N VAL A 99 -19.37 -3.93 -4.12
CA VAL A 99 -18.07 -4.03 -4.79
C VAL A 99 -17.07 -3.11 -4.10
N LEU A 100 -15.89 -3.64 -3.77
CA LEU A 100 -14.75 -2.86 -3.31
C LEU A 100 -13.70 -2.84 -4.43
N VAL A 101 -13.38 -1.65 -4.92
CA VAL A 101 -12.33 -1.45 -5.93
C VAL A 101 -11.08 -0.90 -5.25
N GLY A 102 -10.00 -1.69 -5.24
CA GLY A 102 -8.70 -1.27 -4.72
C GLY A 102 -7.83 -0.65 -5.82
N THR A 103 -7.36 0.58 -5.61
CA THR A 103 -6.42 1.27 -6.49
C THR A 103 -5.09 1.50 -5.77
N ARG A 104 -4.04 1.90 -6.52
CA ARG A 104 -2.70 2.16 -5.97
C ARG A 104 -2.39 3.65 -5.77
N SER A 105 -3.24 4.54 -6.27
CA SER A 105 -3.04 5.99 -6.17
C SER A 105 -4.38 6.72 -6.17
N ILE A 106 -4.37 7.98 -5.73
CA ILE A 106 -5.57 8.82 -5.69
C ILE A 106 -6.05 9.12 -7.11
N GLU A 107 -5.13 9.41 -8.03
CA GLU A 107 -5.43 9.70 -9.43
C GLU A 107 -6.13 8.52 -10.11
N ALA A 108 -5.69 7.28 -9.81
CA ALA A 108 -6.34 6.08 -10.29
C ALA A 108 -7.75 5.91 -9.73
N SER A 109 -7.98 6.28 -8.46
CA SER A 109 -9.32 6.29 -7.86
C SER A 109 -10.25 7.30 -8.53
N GLU A 110 -9.78 8.51 -8.77
CA GLU A 110 -10.57 9.58 -9.41
C GLU A 110 -10.94 9.20 -10.84
N MET A 111 -9.99 8.70 -11.63
CA MET A 111 -10.27 8.22 -12.99
C MET A 111 -11.33 7.11 -13.00
N VAL A 112 -11.23 6.11 -12.11
CA VAL A 112 -12.25 5.03 -12.04
C VAL A 112 -13.60 5.59 -11.61
N SER A 113 -13.62 6.53 -10.65
CA SER A 113 -14.82 7.23 -10.19
C SER A 113 -15.52 7.98 -11.32
N GLU A 114 -14.77 8.74 -12.13
CA GLU A 114 -15.30 9.44 -13.31
C GLU A 114 -15.85 8.47 -14.35
N MET A 115 -15.12 7.40 -14.65
CA MET A 115 -15.56 6.39 -15.62
C MET A 115 -16.84 5.66 -15.17
N LEU A 116 -16.99 5.40 -13.87
CA LEU A 116 -18.21 4.80 -13.31
C LEU A 116 -19.38 5.80 -13.38
N LYS A 117 -19.19 7.04 -12.92
CA LYS A 117 -20.22 8.10 -12.98
C LYS A 117 -20.71 8.37 -14.40
N ALA A 118 -19.82 8.27 -15.39
CA ALA A 118 -20.18 8.45 -16.79
C ALA A 118 -21.14 7.36 -17.31
N ARG A 119 -21.24 6.21 -16.61
CA ARG A 119 -22.10 5.09 -16.99
C ARG A 119 -23.36 4.93 -16.14
N GLY A 120 -23.47 5.65 -15.02
CA GLY A 120 -24.66 5.69 -14.14
C GLY A 120 -24.28 5.66 -12.67
#